data_AF-A0A7R9VMQ3-F1
#
_entry.id   AF-A0A7R9VMQ3-F1
#
_cell.length_a   1.000
_cell.length_b   1.000
_cell.length_c   1.000
_cell.angle_alpha   90.00
_cell.angle_beta   90.00
_cell.angle_gamma   90.00
#
_symmetry.space_group_name_H-M   'P 1'
#
loop_
_entity.id
_entity.type
_entity.pdbx_description
1 polymer ?
#
loop_
_entity_poly.entity_id
_entity_poly.type
_entity_poly.pdbx_seq_one_letter_code
_entity_poly.pdbx_strand_id
1 'polypeptide(L)'
;VEFETAEEARQAVEVLADYKFDKNHSLSVYPYMRALELADVEEEEFTEPEPAPFVERPNTTSWLEDPSQRDEYVTRHGKETIVHWSDGKTDPVVDYAGEREKKAGVS
;
A
#
# COMPACT_ATOMS: atom_id res chain seq x y z
N VAL A 1 -42.07 2.14 7.65
CA VAL A 1 -42.60 1.29 8.74
C VAL A 1 -41.62 1.40 9.89
N GLU A 2 -42.13 1.54 11.10
CA GLU A 2 -41.32 1.66 12.32
C GLU A 2 -41.54 0.41 13.18
N PHE A 3 -40.48 -0.07 13.83
CA PHE A 3 -40.49 -1.21 14.75
C PHE A 3 -39.99 -0.75 16.11
N GLU A 4 -40.44 -1.40 17.18
CA GLU A 4 -40.03 -1.05 18.54
C GLU A 4 -38.58 -1.44 18.79
N THR A 5 -38.12 -2.53 18.17
CA THR A 5 -36.74 -3.00 18.30
C THR A 5 -36.03 -3.15 16.94
N ALA A 6 -34.71 -3.00 16.96
CA ALA A 6 -33.87 -3.24 15.78
C ALA A 6 -33.92 -4.70 15.32
N GLU A 7 -34.19 -5.64 16.22
CA GLU A 7 -34.26 -7.06 15.90
C GLU A 7 -35.52 -7.41 15.11
N GLU A 8 -36.67 -6.86 15.51
CA GLU A 8 -37.93 -7.00 14.76
C GLU A 8 -37.80 -6.44 13.34
N ALA A 9 -37.13 -5.29 13.19
CA ALA A 9 -36.88 -4.71 11.88
C ALA A 9 -36.02 -5.62 10.99
N ARG A 10 -35.01 -6.30 11.55
CA ARG A 10 -34.18 -7.26 10.80
C ARG A 10 -34.97 -8.51 10.42
N GLN A 11 -35.75 -9.06 11.36
CA GLN A 11 -36.60 -10.21 11.09
C GLN A 11 -37.63 -9.91 10.01
N ALA A 12 -38.21 -8.71 10.01
CA ALA A 12 -39.13 -8.28 8.96
C ALA A 12 -38.45 -8.25 7.58
N VAL A 13 -37.21 -7.77 7.48
CA VAL A 13 -36.44 -7.82 6.23
C VAL A 13 -36.20 -9.28 5.80
N GLU A 14 -35.76 -10.14 6.71
CA GLU A 14 -35.44 -11.54 6.41
C GLU A 14 -36.66 -12.34 5.93
N VAL A 15 -37.83 -12.11 6.54
CA VAL A 15 -39.05 -12.86 6.23
C VAL A 15 -39.81 -12.31 5.03
N LEU A 16 -39.81 -10.98 4.84
CA LEU A 16 -40.68 -10.33 3.86
C LEU A 16 -39.96 -9.92 2.58
N ALA A 17 -38.63 -9.91 2.54
CA ALA A 17 -37.90 -9.65 1.31
C ALA A 17 -38.25 -10.72 0.26
N ASP A 18 -38.64 -10.25 -0.92
CA ASP A 18 -39.07 -11.05 -2.08
C ASP A 18 -40.31 -11.94 -1.85
N TYR A 19 -41.05 -11.71 -0.77
CA TYR A 19 -42.26 -12.47 -0.45
C TYR A 19 -43.34 -12.24 -1.52
N LYS A 20 -43.89 -13.34 -2.06
CA LYS A 20 -45.04 -13.31 -2.99
C LYS A 20 -46.32 -13.11 -2.21
N PHE A 21 -46.82 -11.87 -2.22
CA PHE A 21 -48.05 -11.51 -1.53
C PHE A 21 -49.28 -12.10 -2.22
N ASP A 22 -49.31 -12.03 -3.55
CA ASP A 22 -50.30 -12.72 -4.39
C ASP A 22 -49.73 -13.03 -5.78
N LYS A 23 -50.59 -13.39 -6.74
CA LYS A 23 -50.19 -13.76 -8.10
C LYS A 23 -49.41 -12.66 -8.84
N ASN A 24 -49.73 -11.39 -8.57
CA ASN A 24 -49.20 -10.24 -9.30
C ASN A 24 -48.32 -9.33 -8.43
N HIS A 25 -48.29 -9.51 -7.11
CA HIS A 25 -47.55 -8.65 -6.20
C HIS A 25 -46.50 -9.42 -5.41
N SER A 26 -45.29 -8.86 -5.38
CA SER A 26 -44.21 -9.24 -4.46
C SER A 26 -43.80 -8.04 -3.62
N LEU A 27 -43.33 -8.33 -2.41
CA LEU A 27 -42.81 -7.33 -1.49
C LEU A 27 -41.29 -7.27 -1.61
N SER A 28 -40.74 -6.06 -1.56
CA SER A 28 -39.31 -5.81 -1.40
C SER A 28 -39.14 -4.92 -0.18
N VAL A 29 -38.36 -5.39 0.78
CA VAL A 29 -38.20 -4.75 2.09
C VAL A 29 -36.72 -4.44 2.30
N TYR A 30 -36.41 -3.17 2.57
CA TYR A 30 -35.05 -2.69 2.80
C TYR A 30 -34.99 -1.86 4.08
N PRO A 31 -33.86 -1.87 4.81
CA PRO A 31 -33.62 -0.93 5.89
C PRO A 31 -33.70 0.51 5.41
N TYR A 32 -34.23 1.41 6.24
CA TYR A 32 -34.35 2.84 5.89
C TYR A 32 -33.00 3.48 5.53
N MET A 33 -31.95 3.14 6.30
CA MET A 33 -30.58 3.60 6.02
C MET A 33 -30.12 3.24 4.61
N ARG A 34 -30.47 2.04 4.13
CA ARG A 34 -30.11 1.58 2.78
C ARG A 34 -30.81 2.40 1.70
N ALA A 35 -32.07 2.81 1.94
CA ALA A 35 -32.79 3.66 1.01
C ALA A 35 -32.18 5.06 0.92
N LEU A 36 -31.69 5.61 2.04
CA LEU A 36 -30.97 6.88 2.05
C LEU A 36 -29.64 6.79 1.30
N GLU A 37 -28.85 5.74 1.55
CA GLU A 37 -27.60 5.49 0.82
C GLU A 37 -27.83 5.45 -0.69
N LEU A 38 -28.87 4.75 -1.13
CA LEU A 38 -29.20 4.62 -2.55
C LEU A 38 -29.76 5.90 -3.16
N ALA A 39 -30.38 6.79 -2.37
CA ALA A 39 -30.92 8.05 -2.86
C ALA A 39 -29.81 9.04 -3.25
N ASP A 40 -28.63 8.92 -2.62
CA ASP A 40 -27.48 9.79 -2.88
C ASP A 40 -26.49 9.18 -3.91
N VAL A 41 -26.74 7.95 -4.39
CA VAL A 41 -25.91 7.32 -5.42
C VAL A 41 -26.35 7.85 -6.79
N GLU A 42 -25.42 8.49 -7.49
CA GLU A 42 -25.63 8.91 -8.88
C GLU A 42 -25.80 7.66 -9.77
N GLU A 43 -26.80 7.69 -10.66
CA GLU A 43 -27.03 6.65 -11.66
C GLU A 43 -25.99 6.76 -12.78
N GLU A 44 -24.75 6.36 -12.49
CA GLU A 44 -23.68 6.28 -13.48
C GLU A 44 -23.44 4.83 -13.92
N GLU A 45 -23.19 4.64 -15.22
CA GLU A 45 -22.72 3.35 -15.72
C GLU A 45 -21.30 3.09 -15.18
N PHE A 46 -21.11 1.95 -14.53
CA PHE A 46 -19.80 1.55 -14.07
C PHE A 46 -18.82 1.43 -15.25
N THR A 47 -17.76 2.24 -15.25
CA THR A 47 -16.66 2.14 -16.20
C THR A 47 -15.47 1.42 -15.55
N GLU A 48 -15.10 0.27 -16.09
CA GLU A 48 -13.89 -0.44 -15.64
C GLU A 48 -12.65 0.45 -15.89
N PRO A 49 -11.76 0.63 -14.89
CA PRO A 49 -10.57 1.42 -15.08
C PRO A 49 -9.61 0.73 -16.05
N GLU A 50 -9.04 1.50 -16.97
CA GLU A 50 -8.00 1.00 -17.87
C GLU A 50 -6.77 0.54 -17.07
N PRO A 51 -6.19 -0.63 -17.40
CA PRO A 51 -4.99 -1.11 -16.72
C PRO A 51 -3.84 -0.12 -16.95
N ALA A 52 -3.05 0.10 -15.90
CA ALA A 52 -1.87 0.96 -16.01
C ALA A 52 -0.93 0.42 -17.11
N PRO A 53 -0.30 1.30 -17.92
CA PRO A 53 0.64 0.88 -18.92
C PRO A 53 1.82 0.15 -18.27
N PHE A 54 2.36 -0.84 -18.96
CA PHE A 54 3.57 -1.53 -18.51
C PHE A 54 4.74 -0.53 -18.41
N VAL A 55 5.36 -0.48 -17.24
CA VAL A 55 6.60 0.26 -17.00
C VAL A 55 7.72 -0.76 -16.80
N GLU A 56 8.72 -0.73 -17.69
CA GLU A 56 9.90 -1.57 -17.54
C GLU A 56 10.57 -1.30 -16.19
N ARG A 57 10.95 -2.37 -15.50
CA ARG A 57 11.67 -2.23 -14.23
C ARG A 57 13.06 -1.65 -14.53
N PRO A 58 13.54 -0.71 -13.71
CA PRO A 58 14.92 -0.23 -13.84
C PRO A 58 15.89 -1.40 -13.70
N ASN A 59 16.93 -1.42 -14.53
CA ASN A 59 17.98 -2.44 -14.49
C ASN A 59 18.80 -2.29 -13.19
N THR A 60 18.52 -3.15 -12.21
CA THR A 60 19.19 -3.16 -10.90
C THR A 60 20.65 -3.62 -10.96
N THR A 61 21.09 -4.13 -12.12
CA THR A 61 22.47 -4.58 -12.37
C THR A 61 23.22 -3.67 -13.34
N SER A 62 22.65 -2.51 -13.67
CA SER A 62 23.30 -1.53 -14.57
C SER A 62 24.70 -1.09 -14.09
N TRP A 63 24.94 -1.11 -12.77
CA TRP A 63 26.26 -0.84 -12.20
C TRP A 63 27.33 -1.89 -12.57
N LEU A 64 26.95 -3.13 -12.90
CA LEU A 64 27.89 -4.16 -13.39
C LEU A 64 28.42 -3.84 -14.79
N GLU A 65 27.72 -2.98 -15.54
CA GLU A 65 28.14 -2.52 -16.86
C GLU A 65 29.09 -1.31 -16.78
N ASP A 66 29.51 -0.90 -15.57
CA ASP A 66 30.44 0.22 -15.37
C ASP A 66 31.76 -0.03 -16.11
N PRO A 67 32.16 0.81 -17.08
CA PRO A 67 33.41 0.63 -17.83
C PRO A 67 34.66 0.64 -16.96
N SER A 68 34.57 1.29 -15.79
CA SER A 68 35.68 1.40 -14.84
C SER A 68 35.68 0.27 -13.80
N GLN A 69 34.72 -0.67 -13.86
CA GLN A 69 34.57 -1.81 -12.94
C GLN A 69 34.66 -1.39 -11.46
N ARG A 70 34.07 -0.23 -11.14
CA ARG A 70 34.12 0.34 -9.78
C ARG A 70 33.14 -0.37 -8.86
N ASP A 71 33.52 -0.48 -7.59
CA ASP A 71 32.63 -0.95 -6.55
C ASP A 71 31.74 0.20 -6.03
N GLU A 72 30.45 -0.07 -5.83
CA GLU A 72 29.56 0.81 -5.08
C GLU A 72 29.56 0.44 -3.59
N TYR A 73 29.56 1.44 -2.71
CA TYR A 73 29.40 1.24 -1.27
C TYR A 73 28.46 2.27 -0.66
N VAL A 74 27.79 1.87 0.43
CA VAL A 74 26.78 2.70 1.11
C VAL A 74 27.35 3.23 2.43
N THR A 75 27.18 4.53 2.66
CA THR A 75 27.41 5.15 3.96
C THR A 75 26.07 5.61 4.53
N ARG A 76 25.75 5.14 5.74
CA ARG A 76 24.52 5.52 6.46
C ARG A 76 24.86 6.17 7.79
N HIS A 77 24.33 7.37 8.01
CA HIS A 77 24.47 8.09 9.27
C HIS A 77 23.13 8.70 9.68
N GLY A 78 22.54 8.19 10.76
CA GLY A 78 21.22 8.61 11.22
C GLY A 78 20.14 8.40 10.16
N LYS A 79 19.60 9.52 9.63
CA LYS A 79 18.57 9.56 8.58
C LYS A 79 19.15 9.74 7.18
N GLU A 80 20.46 9.91 7.05
CA GLU A 80 21.14 10.12 5.78
C GLU A 80 21.68 8.79 5.25
N THR A 81 21.54 8.58 3.95
CA THR A 81 22.07 7.41 3.23
C THR A 81 22.63 7.90 1.91
N ILE A 82 23.91 7.64 1.68
CA ILE A 82 24.64 8.08 0.49
C ILE A 82 25.30 6.85 -0.14
N VAL A 83 25.20 6.73 -1.46
CA VAL A 83 25.89 5.73 -2.26
C VAL A 83 27.12 6.38 -2.89
N HIS A 84 28.27 5.75 -2.74
CA HIS A 84 29.56 6.22 -3.24
C HIS A 84 30.18 5.20 -4.19
N TRP A 85 31.03 5.67 -5.09
CA TRP A 85 31.85 4.83 -5.96
C TRP A 85 33.28 4.77 -5.43
N SER A 86 33.85 3.57 -5.36
CA SER A 86 35.27 3.36 -5.12
C SER A 86 36.01 3.50 -6.46
N ASP A 87 36.64 4.64 -6.70
CA ASP A 87 37.36 4.89 -7.96
C ASP A 87 38.86 4.52 -7.90
N GLY A 88 39.37 4.12 -6.73
CA GLY A 88 40.74 3.64 -6.54
C GLY A 88 41.84 4.62 -6.96
N LYS A 89 41.51 5.89 -7.24
CA LYS A 89 42.45 6.87 -7.81
C LYS A 89 43.44 7.42 -6.80
N THR A 90 43.17 7.25 -5.51
CA THR A 90 44.02 7.70 -4.42
C THR A 90 44.44 6.52 -3.57
N ASP A 91 45.73 6.46 -3.23
CA ASP A 91 46.22 5.50 -2.26
C ASP A 91 45.45 5.65 -0.94
N PRO A 92 44.98 4.54 -0.33
CA PRO A 92 44.25 4.61 0.92
C PRO A 92 45.16 5.17 2.01
N VAL A 93 44.73 6.29 2.61
CA VAL A 93 45.41 6.87 3.76
C VAL A 93 44.74 6.34 5.02
N VAL A 94 45.56 5.83 5.94
CA VAL A 94 45.08 5.38 7.26
C VAL A 94 44.68 6.62 8.06
N ASP A 95 43.37 6.87 8.17
CA ASP A 95 42.83 7.97 8.98
C ASP A 95 42.88 7.66 10.48
N TYR A 96 42.68 6.38 10.84
CA TYR A 96 42.68 5.95 12.24
C TYR A 96 43.18 4.52 12.41
N ALA A 97 44.24 4.34 13.22
CA ALA A 97 44.90 3.04 13.45
C ALA A 97 44.65 2.44 14.86
N GLY A 98 43.64 2.93 15.58
CA GLY A 98 43.30 2.43 16.92
C GLY A 98 44.18 2.98 18.05
N GLU A 99 44.87 4.10 17.84
CA GLU A 99 45.82 4.63 18.82
C GLU A 99 45.17 5.06 20.15
N ARG A 100 43.87 5.43 20.16
CA ARG A 100 43.14 5.76 21.39
C ARG A 100 42.92 4.51 22.25
N GLU A 101 42.53 3.41 21.65
CA GLU A 101 42.26 2.14 22.33
C GLU A 101 43.56 1.52 22.84
N LYS A 102 44.62 1.57 22.03
CA LYS A 102 45.99 1.17 22.43
C LYS A 102 46.47 1.94 23.67
N LYS A 103 46.21 3.25 23.73
CA LYS A 103 46.57 4.09 24.89
C LYS A 103 45.69 3.80 26.12
N ALA A 104 44.46 3.34 25.92
CA ALA A 104 43.55 2.93 26.99
C ALA A 104 43.83 1.51 27.53
N GLY A 105 44.79 0.78 26.94
CA GLY A 105 45.13 -0.59 27.35
C GLY A 105 44.06 -1.63 27.01
N VAL A 106 43.11 -1.27 26.15
CA VAL A 106 42.07 -2.18 25.64
C VAL A 106 42.49 -2.53 24.22
N SER A 107 43.35 -3.56 24.09
CA SER A 107 43.60 -4.22 22.80
C SER A 107 42.89 -5.55 22.76
#